data_AF-A0AAP9YF61-F1
#
_entry.id   AF-A0AAP9YF61-F1
#
_cell.length_a   1.000
_cell.length_b   1.000
_cell.length_c   1.000
_cell.angle_alpha   90.00
_cell.angle_beta   90.00
_cell.angle_gamma   90.00
#
_symmetry.space_group_name_H-M   'P 1'
#
loop_
_entity.id
_entity.type
_entity.pdbx_description
1 polymer ?
#
loop_
_entity_poly.entity_id
_entity_poly.type
_entity_poly.pdbx_seq_one_letter_code
_entity_poly.pdbx_strand_id
1 'polypeptide(L)' 'MAKVISQLTVNMPRLMEAGEYRKLRYAGGKPSLQQLKKWIEEGELAGEVRGGLYFVDLQAALLGSNDPLLAKMLEIG' A
#
# COMPACT_ATOMS: atom_id res chain seq x y z
N MET A 1 -5.22 -14.99 -20.63
CA MET A 1 -4.42 -14.61 -19.45
C MET A 1 -4.96 -13.40 -18.68
N ALA A 2 -6.21 -12.94 -18.90
CA ALA A 2 -6.79 -11.82 -18.14
C ALA A 2 -7.49 -12.25 -16.82
N LYS A 3 -7.84 -13.53 -16.69
CA LYS A 3 -8.73 -14.03 -15.62
C LYS A 3 -8.05 -14.24 -14.26
N VAL A 4 -6.72 -14.34 -14.24
CA VAL A 4 -5.93 -14.62 -13.03
C VAL A 4 -5.60 -13.33 -12.27
N ILE A 5 -5.31 -12.24 -13.00
CA ILE A 5 -5.02 -10.92 -12.41
C ILE A 5 -6.21 -10.42 -11.58
N SER A 6 -7.44 -10.68 -12.05
CA SER A 6 -8.68 -10.32 -11.36
C SER A 6 -8.96 -11.12 -10.09
N GLN A 7 -8.35 -12.30 -9.89
CA GLN A 7 -8.60 -13.12 -8.70
C GLN A 7 -7.69 -12.74 -7.53
N LEU A 8 -6.45 -12.31 -7.79
CA LEU A 8 -5.52 -11.82 -6.78
C LEU A 8 -5.93 -10.46 -6.19
N THR A 9 -6.60 -9.61 -6.97
CA THR A 9 -7.13 -8.31 -6.49
C THR A 9 -8.24 -8.46 -5.46
N VAL A 10 -8.92 -9.60 -5.41
CA VAL A 10 -10.15 -9.77 -4.61
C VAL A 10 -9.88 -10.08 -3.14
N ASN A 11 -8.69 -10.60 -2.79
CA ASN A 11 -8.42 -11.13 -1.45
C ASN A 11 -7.36 -10.39 -0.63
N MET A 12 -6.74 -9.33 -1.16
CA MET A 12 -5.82 -8.49 -0.37
C MET A 12 -6.65 -7.55 0.54
N PRO A 13 -6.36 -7.48 1.86
CA PRO A 13 -7.03 -6.54 2.74
C PRO A 13 -6.83 -5.13 2.16
N ARG A 14 -7.94 -4.47 1.81
CA ARG A 14 -7.91 -3.19 1.09
C ARG A 14 -7.07 -2.14 1.81
N LEU A 15 -7.03 -2.20 3.14
CA LEU A 15 -6.43 -1.19 3.99
C LEU A 15 -5.44 -1.81 4.98
N MET A 16 -4.26 -1.23 5.08
CA MET A 16 -3.21 -1.62 6.00
C MET A 16 -2.76 -0.41 6.82
N GLU A 17 -2.54 -0.56 8.12
CA GLU A 17 -2.07 0.56 8.94
C GLU A 17 -0.74 1.12 8.40
N ALA A 18 -0.59 2.44 8.35
CA ALA A 18 0.61 3.10 7.84
C ALA A 18 1.90 2.64 8.55
N GLY A 19 1.81 2.25 9.82
CA GLY A 19 2.93 1.67 10.58
C GLY A 19 3.36 0.30 10.06
N GLU A 20 2.40 -0.57 9.77
CA GLU A 20 2.64 -1.91 9.19
C GLU A 20 3.11 -1.80 7.74
N TYR A 21 2.49 -0.93 6.96
CA TYR A 21 2.93 -0.61 5.60
C TYR A 21 4.39 -0.15 5.58
N ARG A 22 4.78 0.71 6.53
CA ARG A 22 6.17 1.17 6.65
C ARG A 22 7.15 0.03 6.89
N LYS A 23 6.80 -0.90 7.79
CA LYS A 23 7.65 -2.05 8.11
C LYS A 23 7.79 -2.97 6.91
N LEU A 24 6.71 -3.22 6.19
CA LEU A 24 6.70 -4.10 5.03
C LEU A 24 7.41 -3.48 3.82
N ARG A 25 7.13 -2.21 3.52
CA ARG A 25 7.64 -1.53 2.31
C ARG A 25 9.08 -1.02 2.47
N TYR A 26 9.40 -0.50 3.65
CA TYR A 26 10.67 0.20 3.89
C TYR A 26 11.54 -0.49 4.95
N ALA A 27 11.17 -1.69 5.42
CA ALA A 27 11.86 -2.40 6.50
C ALA A 27 12.07 -1.54 7.77
N GLY A 28 11.17 -0.58 8.03
CA GLY A 28 11.32 0.37 9.14
C GLY A 28 12.36 1.47 8.90
N GLY A 29 12.89 1.59 7.68
CA GLY A 29 13.75 2.67 7.21
C GLY A 29 13.00 3.97 6.90
N LYS A 30 13.58 4.83 6.05
CA LYS A 30 12.90 6.04 5.55
C LYS A 30 11.87 5.64 4.49
N PRO A 31 10.73 6.35 4.39
CA PRO A 31 10.30 7.54 5.13
C PRO A 31 9.77 7.25 6.55
N SER A 32 9.62 8.29 7.38
CA SER A 32 9.06 8.17 8.73
C SER A 32 7.55 7.89 8.69
N LEU A 33 6.98 7.41 9.79
CA LEU A 33 5.53 7.22 9.89
C LEU A 33 4.77 8.55 9.72
N GLN A 34 5.27 9.65 10.27
CA GLN A 34 4.68 10.98 10.06
C GLN A 34 4.66 11.39 8.59
N GLN A 35 5.72 11.07 7.84
CA GLN A 35 5.76 11.36 6.41
C GLN A 35 4.72 10.55 5.64
N LEU A 36 4.52 9.27 5.99
CA LEU A 36 3.46 8.46 5.38
C LEU A 36 2.06 9.02 5.67
N LYS A 37 1.82 9.45 6.91
CA LYS A 37 0.57 10.13 7.28
C LYS A 37 0.35 11.38 6.46
N LYS A 38 1.38 12.22 6.35
CA LYS A 38 1.35 13.43 5.55
C LYS A 38 1.05 13.14 4.07
N TRP A 39 1.66 12.12 3.47
CA TRP A 39 1.34 11.73 2.10
C TRP A 39 -0.10 11.23 1.91
N ILE A 40 -0.67 10.57 2.93
CA ILE A 40 -2.09 10.18 2.90
C ILE A 40 -2.98 11.42 2.95
N GLU A 41 -2.65 12.41 3.79
CA GLU A 41 -3.40 13.67 3.89
C GLU A 41 -3.27 14.53 2.63
N GLU A 42 -2.08 14.57 2.02
CA GLU A 42 -1.79 15.30 0.78
C GLU A 42 -2.33 14.59 -0.47
N GLY A 43 -2.82 13.35 -0.33
CA GLY A 43 -3.28 12.52 -1.45
C GLY A 43 -2.16 11.99 -2.34
N GLU A 44 -0.89 12.12 -1.94
CA GLU A 44 0.26 11.53 -2.62
C GLU A 44 0.33 10.00 -2.43
N LEU A 45 -0.19 9.50 -1.31
CA LEU A 45 -0.30 8.08 -1.02
C LEU A 45 -1.77 7.73 -0.82
N ALA A 46 -2.26 6.78 -1.63
CA ALA A 46 -3.64 6.31 -1.50
C ALA A 46 -3.86 5.69 -0.11
N GLY A 47 -4.78 6.26 0.65
CA GLY A 47 -5.05 5.86 2.01
C GLY A 47 -6.29 6.52 2.60
N GLU A 48 -6.69 6.07 3.79
CA GLU A 48 -7.86 6.54 4.50
C GLU A 48 -7.52 6.79 5.98
N VAL A 49 -8.11 7.85 6.55
CA VAL A 49 -8.02 8.16 7.98
C VAL A 49 -9.32 7.75 8.67
N ARG A 50 -9.25 6.78 9.59
CA ARG A 50 -10.41 6.29 10.35
C ARG A 50 -10.15 6.43 11.84
N GLY A 51 -10.93 7.28 12.52
CA GLY A 51 -10.82 7.45 13.97
C GLY A 51 -9.43 7.89 14.47
N GLY A 52 -8.70 8.67 13.68
CA GLY A 52 -7.33 9.11 13.99
C GLY A 52 -6.23 8.10 13.64
N LEU A 53 -6.59 6.92 13.12
CA LEU A 53 -5.67 5.93 12.58
C LEU A 53 -5.55 6.10 11.07
N TYR A 54 -4.35 5.83 10.56
CA TYR A 54 -4.00 6.04 9.15
C TYR A 54 -3.81 4.70 8.48
N PHE A 55 -4.51 4.49 7.39
CA PHE A 55 -4.47 3.27 6.61
C PHE A 55 -4.02 3.59 5.19
N VAL A 56 -3.14 2.78 4.64
CA VAL A 56 -2.73 2.80 3.25
C VAL A 56 -3.62 1.82 2.49
N ASP A 57 -4.22 2.29 1.40
CA ASP A 57 -4.90 1.41 0.48
C ASP A 57 -3.83 0.70 -0.34
N LEU A 58 -3.61 -0.56 -0.03
CA LEU A 58 -2.60 -1.34 -0.71
C LEU A 58 -2.94 -1.41 -2.19
N GLN A 59 -4.16 -1.78 -2.56
CA GLN A 59 -4.52 -1.98 -3.97
C GLN A 59 -4.36 -0.70 -4.80
N ALA A 60 -4.76 0.45 -4.27
CA ALA A 60 -4.60 1.73 -4.95
C ALA A 60 -3.13 2.16 -4.99
N ALA A 61 -2.37 1.96 -3.90
CA ALA A 61 -0.93 2.16 -3.91
C ALA A 61 -0.25 1.20 -4.89
N LEU A 62 -0.80 0.01 -5.11
CA LEU A 62 -0.27 -1.00 -6.02
C LEU A 62 -0.55 -0.65 -7.49
N LEU A 63 -1.79 -0.25 -7.80
CA LEU A 63 -2.25 0.06 -9.15
C LEU A 63 -1.79 1.45 -9.62
N GLY A 64 -1.62 2.40 -8.69
CA GLY A 64 -1.10 3.74 -8.97
C GLY A 64 0.42 3.84 -8.96
N SER A 65 1.12 2.84 -8.41
CA SER A 65 2.59 2.86 -8.32
C SER A 65 3.21 2.05 -9.45
N ASN A 66 3.97 2.72 -10.30
CA ASN A 66 4.77 2.11 -11.37
C ASN A 66 6.05 1.47 -10.80
N ASP A 67 5.94 0.80 -9.64
CA ASP A 67 7.07 0.40 -8.82
C ASP A 67 7.46 -1.07 -9.05
N PRO A 68 8.66 -1.36 -9.56
CA PRO A 68 9.06 -2.70 -9.98
C PRO A 68 9.21 -3.70 -8.81
N LEU A 69 9.33 -3.22 -7.57
CA LEU A 69 9.42 -4.09 -6.40
C LEU A 69 8.06 -4.71 -6.05
N LEU A 70 6.97 -4.03 -6.42
CA LEU A 70 5.63 -4.57 -6.30
C LEU A 70 5.36 -5.70 -7.29
N ALA A 71 5.77 -5.52 -8.54
CA ALA A 71 5.66 -6.57 -9.56
C ALA A 71 6.32 -7.87 -9.08
N LYS A 72 7.49 -7.76 -8.44
CA LYS A 72 8.19 -8.89 -7.83
C LYS A 72 7.45 -9.53 -6.66
N MET A 73 6.70 -8.77 -5.85
CA MET A 73 5.87 -9.36 -4.77
C MET A 73 4.62 -10.05 -5.32
N LEU A 74 4.06 -9.57 -6.43
CA LEU A 74 2.92 -10.18 -7.13
C LEU A 74 3.30 -11.45 -7.91
N GLU A 75 4.58 -11.62 -8.27
CA GLU A 75 5.10 -12.81 -8.97
C GLU A 75 5.38 -14.01 -8.05
N ILE A 76 5.39 -13.84 -6.71
CA ILE A 76 5.64 -14.93 -5.74
C ILE A 76 4.32 -15.45 -5.14
N GLY A 77 3.20 -15.30 -5.87
CA GLY A 77 1.87 -15.80 -5.50
C GLY A 77 1.45 -17.01 -6.32
#